data_AF-A0ABD1BRN5-F1
#
_entry.id   AF-A0ABD1BRN5-F1
#
_cell.length_a   1.000
_cell.length_b   1.000
_cell.length_c   1.000
_cell.angle_alpha   90.00
_cell.angle_beta   90.00
_cell.angle_gamma   90.00
#
_symmetry.space_group_name_H-M   'P 1'
#
loop_
_entity.id
_entity.type
_entity.pdbx_description
1 polymer ?
#
loop_
_entity_poly.entity_id
_entity_poly.type
_entity_poly.pdbx_seq_one_letter_code
_entity_poly.pdbx_strand_id
1 'polypeptide(L)'
;MENDWYVTGGDSKTLMFVQISPNENDQSETLCSLNFASRVRGIELGSAKKQLDNTELLKYKQMVEKWKQDMKGKDDQIRKMEETM
;
A
#
# COMPACT_ATOMS: atom_id res chain seq x y z
N MET A 1 -3.38 -2.25 -23.85
CA MET A 1 -3.36 -0.82 -23.51
C MET A 1 -3.96 -0.68 -22.13
N GLU A 2 -3.48 0.29 -21.36
CA GLU A 2 -3.86 0.63 -19.98
C GLU A 2 -3.15 -0.18 -18.88
N ASN A 3 -2.39 0.39 -17.94
CA ASN A 3 -2.10 1.80 -17.66
C ASN A 3 -0.97 1.83 -16.59
N ASP A 4 0.25 2.21 -17.01
CA ASP A 4 1.46 2.36 -16.19
C ASP A 4 1.38 3.57 -15.22
N TRP A 5 0.44 3.56 -14.27
CA TRP A 5 0.28 4.68 -13.31
C TRP A 5 0.68 4.37 -11.86
N TYR A 6 1.28 3.21 -11.57
CA TYR A 6 1.58 2.81 -10.18
C TYR A 6 2.75 3.56 -9.50
N VAL A 7 3.47 4.44 -10.19
CA VAL A 7 4.73 5.01 -9.64
C VAL A 7 4.52 6.08 -8.56
N THR A 8 3.34 6.72 -8.48
CA THR A 8 3.11 7.83 -7.53
C THR A 8 1.81 7.71 -6.72
N GLY A 9 1.16 6.54 -6.68
CA GLY A 9 -0.25 6.42 -6.31
C GLY A 9 -0.67 6.38 -4.83
N GLY A 10 0.23 6.42 -3.83
CA GLY A 10 -0.24 6.63 -2.44
C GLY A 10 0.50 5.96 -1.28
N ASP A 11 1.44 5.05 -1.51
CA ASP A 11 2.31 4.52 -0.44
C ASP A 11 3.74 4.30 -0.92
N SER A 12 4.32 5.33 -1.53
CA SER A 12 5.71 5.30 -1.98
C SER A 12 6.46 6.54 -1.50
N LYS A 13 7.72 6.35 -1.11
CA LYS A 13 8.66 7.44 -0.89
C LYS A 13 9.32 7.74 -2.22
N THR A 14 9.07 8.94 -2.75
CA THR A 14 9.65 9.35 -4.03
C THR A 14 10.75 10.38 -3.79
N LEU A 15 11.92 10.13 -4.38
CA LEU A 15 13.04 11.07 -4.45
C LEU A 15 13.24 11.46 -5.91
N MET A 16 13.29 12.75 -6.20
CA MET A 16 13.54 13.27 -7.54
C MET A 16 14.89 13.98 -7.59
N PHE A 17 15.72 13.63 -8.57
CA PHE A 17 16.92 14.38 -8.92
C PHE A 17 16.66 15.23 -10.14
N VAL A 18 17.05 16.49 -10.08
CA VAL A 18 16.95 17.44 -11.20
C VAL A 18 18.36 17.79 -11.62
N GLN A 19 18.77 17.33 -12.80
CA GLN A 19 20.06 17.69 -13.37
C GLN A 19 19.84 18.86 -14.32
N ILE A 20 20.61 19.93 -14.12
CA ILE A 20 20.57 21.14 -14.95
C ILE A 20 21.96 21.46 -15.46
N SER A 21 22.00 22.16 -16.60
CA SER A 21 23.24 22.69 -17.18
C SER A 21 23.45 24.13 -16.70
N PRO A 22 24.67 24.53 -16.31
CA PRO A 22 24.96 25.91 -15.93
C PRO A 22 25.15 26.84 -17.15
N ASN A 23 25.02 26.32 -18.37
CA ASN A 23 25.18 27.11 -19.59
C ASN A 23 24.00 28.06 -19.81
N GLU A 24 24.29 29.29 -20.22
CA GLU A 24 23.28 30.31 -20.50
C GLU A 24 22.39 29.93 -21.69
N ASN A 25 22.91 29.17 -22.66
CA ASN A 25 22.13 28.63 -23.77
C ASN A 25 21.03 27.64 -23.32
N ASP A 26 21.20 27.02 -22.15
CA ASP A 26 20.27 26.03 -21.61
C ASP A 26 19.32 26.65 -20.57
N GLN A 27 19.27 27.98 -20.47
CA GLN A 27 18.52 28.70 -19.44
C GLN A 27 17.01 28.39 -19.50
N SER A 28 16.42 28.27 -20.70
CA SER A 28 15.00 27.95 -20.87
C SER A 28 14.67 26.55 -20.35
N GLU A 29 15.48 25.56 -20.72
CA GLU A 29 15.30 24.16 -20.31
C GLU A 29 15.56 23.96 -18.81
N THR A 30 16.56 24.68 -18.28
CA THR A 30 16.84 24.73 -16.84
C THR A 30 15.64 25.28 -16.06
N LEU A 31 15.04 26.37 -16.55
CA LEU A 31 13.85 26.97 -15.92
C LEU A 31 12.65 26.02 -15.99
N CYS A 32 12.42 25.36 -17.13
CA CYS A 32 11.38 24.35 -17.29
C CYS A 32 11.54 23.19 -16.30
N SER A 33 12.77 22.67 -16.16
CA SER A 33 13.10 21.57 -15.25
C SER A 33 12.87 21.95 -13.79
N LEU A 34 13.32 23.14 -13.36
CA LEU A 34 13.11 23.64 -12.01
C LEU A 34 11.63 23.90 -11.70
N ASN A 35 10.88 24.49 -12.65
CA ASN A 35 9.44 24.72 -12.48
C ASN A 35 8.67 23.42 -12.34
N PHE A 36 9.03 22.39 -13.10
CA PHE A 36 8.42 21.08 -12.96
C PHE A 36 8.73 20.46 -11.58
N ALA A 37 9.99 20.48 -11.15
CA ALA A 37 10.38 19.96 -9.84
C ALA A 37 9.70 20.70 -8.68
N SER A 38 9.55 22.03 -8.78
CA SER A 38 8.83 22.83 -7.78
C SER A 38 7.36 22.42 -7.67
N ARG A 39 6.70 22.13 -8.80
CA ARG A 39 5.33 21.64 -8.79
C ARG A 39 5.25 20.24 -8.18
N VAL A 40 6.13 19.33 -8.59
CA VAL A 40 6.19 17.95 -8.06
C VAL A 40 6.42 17.92 -6.55
N ARG A 41 7.27 18.81 -6.03
CA ARG A 41 7.47 18.97 -4.57
C ARG A 41 6.17 19.35 -3.84
N GLY A 42 5.33 20.17 -4.46
CA GLY A 42 4.03 20.59 -3.89
C GLY A 42 2.93 19.54 -4.05
N ILE A 43 3.17 18.45 -4.78
CA ILE A 43 2.25 17.32 -4.86
C ILE A 43 2.39 16.50 -3.58
N GLU A 44 1.65 16.91 -2.54
CA GLU A 44 1.42 16.06 -1.38
C GLU A 44 0.31 15.06 -1.71
N LEU A 45 0.69 13.93 -2.29
CA LEU A 45 -0.08 12.70 -2.08
C LEU A 45 0.12 12.39 -0.60
N GLY A 46 -0.89 12.72 0.21
CA GLY A 46 -0.80 12.85 1.67
C GLY A 46 0.08 11.78 2.34
N SER A 47 0.78 12.17 3.41
CA SER A 47 1.85 11.39 4.05
C SER A 47 1.68 9.89 3.87
N ALA A 48 2.70 9.22 3.30
CA ALA A 48 2.81 7.76 3.27
C ALA A 48 2.71 7.26 4.72
N LYS A 49 1.48 7.02 5.16
CA LYS A 49 1.18 6.46 6.46
C LYS A 49 1.60 5.03 6.29
N LYS A 50 2.63 4.61 7.01
CA LYS A 50 2.96 3.21 7.20
C LYS A 50 1.65 2.54 7.59
N GLN A 51 0.98 1.89 6.63
CA GLN A 51 -0.24 1.14 6.87
C GLN A 51 0.24 -0.10 7.63
N LEU A 52 0.50 0.07 8.93
CA LEU A 52 0.50 -1.05 9.85
C LEU A 52 -0.93 -1.53 9.81
N ASP A 53 -1.18 -2.49 8.93
CA ASP A 53 -2.51 -3.00 8.61
C ASP A 53 -3.08 -3.80 9.78
N ASN A 54 -3.33 -3.09 10.88
CA ASN A 54 -3.96 -3.61 12.08
C ASN A 54 -5.37 -4.10 11.75
N THR A 55 -5.98 -3.55 10.69
CA THR A 55 -7.25 -4.02 10.12
C THR A 55 -7.15 -5.40 9.50
N GLU A 56 -6.12 -5.69 8.71
CA GLU A 56 -5.83 -7.04 8.20
C GLU A 56 -5.48 -7.99 9.33
N LEU A 57 -4.62 -7.57 10.26
CA LEU A 57 -4.29 -8.39 11.43
C LEU A 57 -5.53 -8.75 12.24
N LEU A 58 -6.46 -7.81 12.42
CA LEU A 58 -7.73 -8.03 13.11
C LEU A 58 -8.67 -8.96 12.33
N LYS A 59 -8.76 -8.80 11.00
CA LYS A 59 -9.50 -9.71 10.11
C LYS A 59 -8.95 -11.14 10.20
N TYR A 60 -7.62 -11.31 10.13
CA TYR A 60 -6.99 -12.61 10.26
C TYR A 60 -7.23 -13.24 11.63
N LYS A 61 -7.14 -12.46 12.72
CA LYS A 61 -7.50 -12.93 14.06
C LYS A 61 -8.96 -13.39 14.14
N GLN A 62 -9.91 -12.63 13.59
CA GLN A 62 -11.32 -13.00 13.58
C GLN A 62 -11.58 -14.28 12.77
N MET A 63 -10.91 -14.43 11.62
CA MET A 63 -11.02 -15.66 10.83
C MET A 63 -10.51 -16.86 11.64
N VAL A 64 -9.32 -16.76 12.25
CA VAL A 64 -8.75 -17.84 13.08
C VAL A 64 -9.69 -18.25 14.22
N GLU A 65 -10.30 -17.28 14.90
CA GLU A 65 -11.26 -17.54 15.98
C GLU A 65 -12.49 -18.32 15.47
N LYS A 66 -13.04 -17.89 14.32
CA LYS A 66 -14.18 -18.55 13.67
C LYS A 66 -13.84 -19.99 13.26
N TRP A 67 -12.69 -20.21 12.64
CA TRP A 67 -12.24 -21.54 12.24
C TRP A 67 -12.02 -22.48 13.45
N LYS A 68 -11.53 -21.95 14.58
CA LYS A 68 -11.42 -22.73 15.83
C LYS A 68 -12.79 -23.13 16.39
N GLN A 69 -13.77 -22.24 16.35
CA GLN A 69 -15.14 -22.55 16.79
C GLN A 69 -15.80 -23.59 15.89
N ASP A 70 -15.66 -23.46 14.58
CA ASP A 70 -16.20 -24.43 13.61
C ASP A 70 -15.57 -25.82 13.77
N MET A 71 -14.26 -25.89 14.05
CA MET A 71 -13.57 -27.15 14.37
C MET A 71 -14.11 -27.77 15.66
N LYS A 72 -14.26 -26.98 16.72
CA LYS A 72 -14.81 -27.47 17.99
C LYS A 72 -16.25 -27.97 17.85
N GLY A 73 -17.07 -27.27 17.07
CA GLY A 73 -18.45 -27.70 16.78
C GLY A 73 -18.52 -29.00 15.96
N LYS A 74 -17.55 -29.22 15.06
CA LYS A 74 -17.43 -30.48 14.31
C LYS A 74 -16.95 -31.63 15.21
N ASP A 75 -15.97 -31.39 16.08
CA ASP A 75 -15.49 -32.39 17.04
C ASP A 75 -16.60 -32.82 18.00
N ASP A 76 -17.40 -31.88 18.52
CA ASP A 76 -18.54 -32.19 19.38
C ASP A 76 -19.66 -32.94 18.63
N GLN A 77 -19.84 -32.70 17.33
CA GLN A 77 -20.77 -33.48 16.48
C GLN A 77 -20.26 -34.90 16.23
N ILE A 78 -18.96 -35.06 15.97
CA ILE A 78 -18.32 -36.37 15.76
C ILE A 78 -18.44 -37.21 17.01
N ARG A 79 -18.11 -36.66 18.18
CA ARG A 79 -18.23 -37.35 19.47
C ARG A 79 -19.66 -37.77 19.80
N LYS A 80 -20.66 -36.91 19.50
CA LYS A 80 -22.07 -37.30 19.65
C LYS A 80 -22.48 -38.42 18.72
N MET A 81 -21.96 -38.45 17.48
CA MET A 81 -22.19 -39.57 16.57
C MET A 81 -21.56 -40.86 17.09
N GLU A 82 -20.34 -40.81 17.63
CA GLU A 82 -19.67 -41.97 18.24
C GLU A 82 -20.41 -42.49 19.48
N GLU A 83 -21.01 -41.60 20.30
CA GLU A 83 -21.81 -41.98 21.47
C GLU A 83 -23.22 -42.52 21.10
N THR A 84 -23.68 -42.28 19.87
CA THR A 84 -25.00 -42.75 19.38
C THR A 84 -24.90 -44.08 18.60
N MET A 85 -23.69 -44.60 18.40
CA MET A 85 -23.41 -45.93 17.84
C MET A 85 -23.26 -46.98 18.94
#